data_AF-A0A735NJI7-F1
#
_entry.id   AF-A0A735NJI7-F1
#
_cell.length_a   1.000
_cell.length_b   1.000
_cell.length_c   1.000
_cell.angle_alpha   90.00
_cell.angle_beta   90.00
_cell.angle_gamma   90.00
#
_symmetry.space_group_name_H-M   'P 1'
#
loop_
_entity.id
_entity.type
_entity.pdbx_description
1 polymer ?
#
loop_
_entity_poly.entity_id
_entity_poly.type
_entity_poly.pdbx_seq_one_letter_code
_entity_poly.pdbx_strand_id
1 'polypeptide(L)' 'MKNPELQNLTDYSPSDAPWDAHRSASDDVGGIYLLAAEYERYGARMASCGGLLRFG' A
#
# COMPACT_ATOMS: atom_id res chain seq x y z
N MET A 1 -17.29 -1.39 4.97
CA MET A 1 -17.34 -2.86 5.02
C MET A 1 -16.17 -3.36 4.18
N LYS A 2 -15.15 -3.97 4.78
CA LYS A 2 -14.05 -4.58 4.01
C LYS A 2 -14.59 -5.87 3.38
N ASN A 3 -14.53 -6.00 2.06
CA ASN A 3 -14.85 -7.27 1.40
C ASN A 3 -13.57 -8.11 1.42
N PRO A 4 -13.53 -9.25 2.15
CA PRO A 4 -12.33 -10.07 2.24
C PRO A 4 -11.90 -10.70 0.90
N GLU A 5 -12.76 -10.70 -0.11
CA GLU A 5 -12.45 -11.22 -1.46
C GLU A 5 -11.79 -10.21 -2.40
N LEU A 6 -11.74 -8.92 -2.04
CA LEU A 6 -11.20 -7.86 -2.90
C LEU A 6 -9.94 -7.28 -2.24
N GLN A 7 -8.79 -7.86 -2.57
CA GLN A 7 -7.48 -7.53 -1.99
C GLN A 7 -6.74 -6.47 -2.81
N ASN A 8 -6.96 -6.45 -4.13
CA ASN A 8 -6.27 -5.60 -5.10
C ASN A 8 -7.25 -4.69 -5.83
N LEU A 9 -6.76 -3.63 -6.46
CA LEU A 9 -7.61 -2.82 -7.34
C LEU A 9 -7.96 -3.58 -8.62
N THR A 10 -7.08 -4.48 -9.07
CA THR A 10 -7.37 -5.40 -10.17
C THR A 10 -8.58 -6.31 -9.90
N ASP A 11 -8.91 -6.58 -8.63
CA ASP A 11 -10.11 -7.36 -8.27
C ASP A 11 -11.40 -6.56 -8.53
N TYR A 12 -11.32 -5.22 -8.59
CA TYR A 12 -12.41 -4.34 -8.98
C TYR A 12 -12.41 -4.02 -10.48
N SER A 13 -11.23 -3.76 -11.07
CA SER A 13 -11.07 -3.46 -12.49
C SER A 13 -9.69 -3.90 -13.02
N PRO A 14 -9.60 -4.71 -14.08
CA PRO A 14 -8.33 -5.10 -14.68
C PRO A 14 -7.44 -3.94 -15.14
N SER A 15 -8.02 -2.77 -15.41
CA SER A 15 -7.29 -1.56 -15.80
C SER A 15 -6.40 -1.01 -14.69
N ASP A 16 -6.64 -1.40 -13.44
CA ASP A 16 -6.00 -0.81 -12.27
C ASP A 16 -4.70 -1.52 -11.87
N ALA A 17 -4.26 -2.51 -12.65
CA ALA A 17 -3.00 -3.23 -12.46
C ALA A 17 -1.76 -2.33 -12.20
N PRO A 18 -1.59 -1.16 -12.86
CA PRO A 18 -0.48 -0.27 -12.55
C PRO A 18 -0.48 0.21 -11.10
N TRP A 19 -1.66 0.42 -10.50
CA TRP A 19 -1.80 0.87 -9.12
C TRP A 19 -1.44 -0.21 -8.10
N ASP A 20 -1.73 -1.48 -8.41
CA ASP A 20 -1.27 -2.60 -7.58
C ASP A 20 0.26 -2.70 -7.57
N ALA A 21 0.92 -2.48 -8.71
CA ALA A 21 2.38 -2.42 -8.78
C ALA A 21 2.96 -1.23 -8.00
N HIS A 22 2.32 -0.06 -8.08
CA HIS A 22 2.73 1.12 -7.31
C HIS A 22 2.55 0.92 -5.80
N ARG A 23 1.49 0.23 -5.38
CA ARG A 23 1.31 -0.17 -3.98
C ARG A 23 2.46 -1.05 -3.51
N SER A 24 2.77 -2.12 -4.24
CA SER A 24 3.86 -3.03 -3.89
C SER A 24 5.19 -2.28 -3.70
N ALA A 25 5.54 -1.38 -4.63
CA ALA A 25 6.74 -0.57 -4.51
C ALA A 25 6.71 0.38 -3.30
N SER A 26 5.55 0.94 -2.98
CA SER A 26 5.36 1.78 -1.79
C SER A 26 5.52 0.98 -0.49
N ASP A 27 5.01 -0.25 -0.45
CA ASP A 27 5.14 -1.15 0.71
C ASP A 27 6.60 -1.54 0.94
N ASP A 28 7.34 -1.84 -0.13
CA ASP A 28 8.78 -2.14 -0.07
C ASP A 28 9.58 -0.97 0.53
N VAL A 29 9.36 0.25 0.03
CA VAL A 29 10.03 1.46 0.54
C VAL A 29 9.62 1.75 1.99
N GLY A 30 8.34 1.60 2.31
CA GLY A 30 7.84 1.76 3.67
C GLY A 30 8.52 0.78 4.64
N GLY A 31 8.68 -0.48 4.24
CA GLY A 31 9.42 -1.49 4.99
C GLY A 31 10.87 -1.10 5.25
N ILE A 32 11.59 -0.62 4.23
CA ILE A 32 12.97 -0.12 4.37
C ILE A 32 13.04 1.02 5.39
N TYR A 33 12.12 1.99 5.33
CA TYR A 33 12.09 3.11 6.27
C TYR A 33 11.77 2.69 7.70
N LEU A 34 10.94 1.67 7.91
CA LEU A 34 10.65 1.15 9.26
C LEU A 34 11.84 0.44 9.90
N LEU A 35 12.78 -0.08 9.11
CA LEU A 35 13.99 -0.74 9.62
C LEU A 35 15.06 0.24 10.11
N ALA A 36 14.95 1.53 9.76
CA ALA A 36 15.89 2.57 10.16
C ALA A 36 15.20 3.56 11.11
N ALA A 37 15.69 3.67 12.35
CA ALA A 37 15.10 4.53 13.38
C ALA A 37 14.97 6.00 12.95
N GLU A 38 15.84 6.48 12.07
CA GLU A 38 15.78 7.85 11.51
C GLU A 38 14.58 8.09 10.58
N TYR A 39 13.99 7.03 10.01
CA TYR A 39 12.92 7.10 9.01
C TYR A 39 11.58 6.52 9.46
N GLU A 40 11.45 6.14 10.73
CA GLU A 40 10.21 5.54 11.28
C GLU A 40 8.95 6.37 10.96
N ARG A 41 9.04 7.71 11.05
CA ARG A 41 7.93 8.61 10.70
C ARG A 41 7.55 8.56 9.22
N TYR A 42 8.52 8.39 8.32
CA TYR A 42 8.24 8.27 6.89
C TYR A 42 7.58 6.93 6.58
N GLY A 43 8.07 5.83 7.17
CA GLY A 43 7.44 4.51 7.07
C GLY A 43 5.99 4.51 7.57
N ALA A 44 5.74 5.08 8.75
CA ALA A 44 4.39 5.20 9.32
C ALA A 44 3.45 6.03 8.42
N ARG A 45 3.93 7.12 7.83
CA ARG A 45 3.14 7.93 6.90
C ARG A 45 2.79 7.17 5.62
N MET A 46 3.73 6.43 5.03
CA MET A 46 3.47 5.64 3.81
C MET A 46 2.39 4.57 4.06
N ALA A 47 2.46 3.87 5.21
CA ALA A 47 1.42 2.91 5.61
C ALA A 47 0.03 3.57 5.75
N SER A 48 -0.04 4.78 6.33
CA SER A 48 -1.31 5.51 6.50
C SER A 48 -1.93 5.96 5.16
N CYS A 49 -1.11 6.33 4.17
CA CYS A 49 -1.59 6.73 2.85
C CYS A 49 -2.10 5.54 2.01
N GLY A 50 -1.52 4.35 2.16
CA GLY A 50 -2.02 3.13 1.49
C GLY A 50 -3.47 2.81 1.84
N GLY A 51 -3.88 3.07 3.08
CA GLY A 51 -5.26 2.86 3.54
C GLY A 51 -6.30 3.78 2.88
N LEU A 52 -5.91 4.96 2.36
CA LEU A 52 -6.84 5.89 1.69
C LEU A 52 -7.30 5.39 0.32
N LEU A 53 -6.46 4.60 -0.36
CA LEU A 53 -6.78 3.99 -1.65
C LEU A 53 -7.67 2.74 -1.52
N ARG A 54 -8.09 2.39 -0.29
CA ARG A 54 -8.91 1.20 0.02
C ARG A 54 -8.29 -0.10 -0.49
N PHE A 55 -6.97 -0.15 -0.62
CA PHE A 55 -6.27 -1.42 -0.63
C PHE A 55 -6.53 -2.07 0.73
N GLY A 56 -7.28 -3.19 0.75
CA GLY A 56 -7.55 -4.01 1.94
C GLY A 56 -7.82 -3.28 3.25
#